data_AF-A0A973ZLD5-F1
#
_entry.id   AF-A0A973ZLD5-F1
#
_cell.length_a   1.000
_cell.length_b   1.000
_cell.length_c   1.000
_cell.angle_alpha   90.00
_cell.angle_beta   90.00
_cell.angle_gamma   90.00
#
_symmetry.space_group_name_H-M   'P 1'
#
loop_
_entity.id
_entity.type
_entity.pdbx_description
1 polymer ?
#
loop_
_entity_poly.entity_id
_entity_poly.type
_entity_poly.pdbx_seq_one_letter_code
_entity_poly.pdbx_strand_id
1 'polypeptide(L)'
;MSDSGRTAADDREAVERDLDLAWELFAAQPTHPRIAELASRVLAAQPERSTPLLLLASHREFCGDLDEARRLFLQVAGRRDGQFINAARGLRRVASDKHEHAEALRWARIVLGEEHEDWGDWMELGAAHARAGEHEKGWRQLDDAVALCARTSPDDLPRALRRRATYLLESLAPPERFAPAAEEAIRADAADPEIAMLLGWAYLAQYRYDDAEELGLRLLREDPTDDLLQSLVRAARAMQGIVEKARGQDISLADIQGTGAMEMAWQQLRDQKLGIDLPSALAALDAVLPAGLRDTLRPGASPADLAGKNVGSIVAKDLVSWHDGQQPGSGAVWGLAEPFRLMSAAEILAMDAEIDAEQAAHPDWPANELWEQVMTDDAGSYLVAVAFGALVKRRPGQPDEPVAASVADWIWDRVADFGGPDPRPTPMKAVDLPAERPADDLPSVPGTSLSGVIATMYAALGASEDSAAYAELRGLFPGLSVRRSELEPEILRPDGVNVALLDGLVDRVTVDLAICRDADRVISGLDLTGVRPTVDAYLQAHGALPHISWVNRASGAVFVTYDLAGHRLGVQWEDGKLVQIYVSVAD
;
A
#
# COMPACT_ATOMS: atom_id res chain seq x y z
N MET A 1 -42.52 -5.29 61.32
CA MET A 1 -42.78 -3.91 60.89
C MET A 1 -41.62 -3.04 61.34
N SER A 2 -40.55 -2.99 60.55
CA SER A 2 -39.44 -2.05 60.74
C SER A 2 -38.73 -1.91 59.38
N ASP A 3 -39.36 -1.22 58.44
CA ASP A 3 -38.71 -0.86 57.17
C ASP A 3 -39.26 0.48 56.70
N SER A 4 -38.96 1.52 57.48
CA SER A 4 -39.44 2.88 57.24
C SER A 4 -38.30 3.84 57.60
N GLY A 5 -37.23 3.74 56.83
CA GLY A 5 -36.00 4.53 57.04
C GLY A 5 -35.10 4.63 55.81
N ARG A 6 -35.51 4.15 54.62
CA ARG A 6 -34.79 4.43 53.37
C ARG A 6 -35.28 5.76 52.86
N THR A 7 -34.46 6.80 53.01
CA THR A 7 -34.81 8.13 52.50
C THR A 7 -34.43 8.22 51.02
N ALA A 8 -35.11 9.06 50.24
CA ALA A 8 -34.74 9.30 48.84
C ALA A 8 -33.29 9.80 48.66
N ALA A 9 -32.66 10.30 49.73
CA ALA A 9 -31.24 10.65 49.75
C ALA A 9 -30.33 9.41 49.82
N ASP A 10 -30.69 8.39 50.61
CA ASP A 10 -29.93 7.13 50.72
C ASP A 10 -29.92 6.35 49.40
N ASP A 11 -31.04 6.37 48.66
CA ASP A 11 -31.15 5.72 47.36
C ASP A 11 -30.36 6.47 46.28
N ARG A 12 -30.30 7.81 46.34
CA ARG A 12 -29.47 8.62 45.43
C ARG A 12 -27.98 8.40 45.68
N GLU A 13 -27.56 8.35 46.93
CA GLU A 13 -26.16 8.10 47.29
C GLU A 13 -25.70 6.69 46.89
N ALA A 14 -26.58 5.69 47.03
CA ALA A 14 -26.31 4.34 46.55
C ALA A 14 -26.14 4.28 45.03
N VAL A 15 -26.95 5.03 44.27
CA VAL A 15 -26.85 5.11 42.80
C VAL A 15 -25.55 5.77 42.35
N GLU A 16 -25.12 6.87 42.98
CA GLU A 16 -23.83 7.49 42.63
C GLU A 16 -22.65 6.58 43.00
N ARG A 17 -22.69 5.91 44.18
CA ARG A 17 -21.65 4.94 44.56
C ARG A 17 -21.54 3.77 43.58
N ASP A 18 -22.66 3.25 43.09
CA ASP A 18 -22.67 2.19 42.08
C ASP A 18 -22.08 2.69 40.74
N LEU A 19 -22.39 3.94 40.33
CA LEU A 19 -21.85 4.55 39.11
C LEU A 19 -20.35 4.81 39.20
N ASP A 20 -19.88 5.37 40.31
CA ASP A 20 -18.45 5.65 40.55
C ASP A 20 -17.63 4.37 40.53
N LEU A 21 -18.09 3.33 41.27
CA LEU A 21 -17.44 2.02 41.26
C LEU A 21 -17.41 1.40 39.85
N ALA A 22 -18.47 1.59 39.06
CA ALA A 22 -18.50 1.08 37.69
C ALA A 22 -17.46 1.77 36.80
N TRP A 23 -17.25 3.09 36.97
CA TRP A 23 -16.20 3.82 36.26
C TRP A 23 -14.80 3.46 36.72
N GLU A 24 -14.57 3.31 38.03
CA GLU A 24 -13.29 2.84 38.58
C GLU A 24 -12.94 1.44 38.05
N LEU A 25 -13.92 0.53 38.05
CA LEU A 25 -13.75 -0.81 37.47
C LEU A 25 -13.49 -0.73 35.98
N PHE A 26 -14.19 0.13 35.24
CA PHE A 26 -13.98 0.28 33.81
C PHE A 26 -12.57 0.82 33.50
N ALA A 27 -12.07 1.78 34.28
CA ALA A 27 -10.71 2.30 34.12
C ALA A 27 -9.64 1.23 34.42
N ALA A 28 -9.88 0.33 35.38
CA ALA A 28 -8.93 -0.71 35.76
C ALA A 28 -9.01 -1.98 34.90
N GLN A 29 -10.23 -2.41 34.55
CA GLN A 29 -10.52 -3.62 33.78
C GLN A 29 -11.83 -3.46 33.00
N PRO A 30 -11.78 -2.86 31.79
CA PRO A 30 -12.96 -2.53 30.98
C PRO A 30 -13.91 -3.70 30.69
N THR A 31 -13.39 -4.94 30.70
CA THR A 31 -14.13 -6.17 30.43
C THR A 31 -14.72 -6.84 31.68
N HIS A 32 -14.57 -6.24 32.86
CA HIS A 32 -15.04 -6.83 34.11
C HIS A 32 -16.59 -6.93 34.15
N PRO A 33 -17.18 -8.13 34.39
CA PRO A 33 -18.62 -8.34 34.25
C PRO A 33 -19.50 -7.50 35.20
N ARG A 34 -18.99 -7.14 36.38
CA ARG A 34 -19.70 -6.25 37.33
C ARG A 34 -20.01 -4.85 36.77
N ILE A 35 -19.30 -4.39 35.74
CA ILE A 35 -19.58 -3.08 35.13
C ILE A 35 -20.99 -3.08 34.55
N ALA A 36 -21.37 -4.12 33.81
CA ALA A 36 -22.71 -4.26 33.26
C ALA A 36 -23.79 -4.35 34.36
N GLU A 37 -23.52 -5.07 35.44
CA GLU A 37 -24.43 -5.21 36.58
C GLU A 37 -24.67 -3.86 37.29
N LEU A 38 -23.61 -3.11 37.55
CA LEU A 38 -23.66 -1.81 38.22
C LEU A 38 -24.37 -0.77 37.33
N ALA A 39 -23.98 -0.67 36.06
CA ALA A 39 -24.62 0.23 35.11
C ALA A 39 -26.12 -0.08 34.93
N SER A 40 -26.49 -1.37 34.89
CA SER A 40 -27.90 -1.79 34.79
C SER A 40 -28.70 -1.44 36.05
N ARG A 41 -28.11 -1.55 37.25
CA ARG A 41 -28.76 -1.12 38.51
C ARG A 41 -29.02 0.38 38.53
N VAL A 42 -28.05 1.17 38.10
CA VAL A 42 -28.20 2.63 37.96
C VAL A 42 -29.31 2.96 36.96
N LEU A 43 -29.33 2.30 35.79
CA LEU A 43 -30.34 2.51 34.75
C LEU A 43 -31.75 2.05 35.18
N ALA A 44 -31.87 1.02 36.02
CA ALA A 44 -33.15 0.60 36.56
C ALA A 44 -33.76 1.65 37.50
N ALA A 45 -32.91 2.38 38.24
CA ALA A 45 -33.34 3.47 39.10
C ALA A 45 -33.55 4.79 38.35
N GLN A 46 -32.72 5.07 37.33
CA GLN A 46 -32.70 6.33 36.57
C GLN A 46 -32.52 6.07 35.05
N PRO A 47 -33.55 5.59 34.34
CA PRO A 47 -33.46 5.17 32.93
C PRO A 47 -33.05 6.29 31.96
N GLU A 48 -33.30 7.54 32.34
CA GLU A 48 -33.04 8.74 31.55
C GLU A 48 -31.56 9.18 31.57
N ARG A 49 -30.73 8.66 32.48
CA ARG A 49 -29.31 9.07 32.56
C ARG A 49 -28.50 8.47 31.43
N SER A 50 -27.78 9.33 30.72
CA SER A 50 -26.95 8.92 29.58
C SER A 50 -25.55 8.44 29.98
N THR A 51 -25.01 8.89 31.11
CA THR A 51 -23.71 8.44 31.63
C THR A 51 -23.60 6.92 31.86
N PRO A 52 -24.50 6.27 32.62
CA PRO A 52 -24.44 4.81 32.80
C PRO A 52 -24.72 4.04 31.50
N LEU A 53 -25.51 4.62 30.59
CA LEU A 53 -25.76 4.03 29.27
C LEU A 53 -24.53 4.09 28.37
N LEU A 54 -23.80 5.21 28.39
CA LEU A 54 -22.52 5.39 27.72
C LEU A 54 -21.47 4.40 28.28
N LEU A 55 -21.38 4.27 29.60
CA LEU A 55 -20.49 3.31 30.26
C LEU A 55 -20.79 1.87 29.84
N LEU A 56 -22.07 1.49 29.81
CA LEU A 56 -22.48 0.16 29.35
C LEU A 56 -22.13 -0.05 27.87
N ALA A 57 -22.31 0.96 27.02
CA ALA A 57 -21.94 0.90 25.61
C ALA A 57 -20.43 0.67 25.44
N SER A 58 -19.59 1.44 26.15
CA SER A 58 -18.14 1.26 26.15
C SER A 58 -17.75 -0.12 26.69
N HIS A 59 -18.37 -0.61 27.76
CA HIS A 59 -18.09 -1.97 28.25
C HIS A 59 -18.38 -3.03 27.18
N ARG A 60 -19.49 -2.92 26.45
CA ARG A 60 -19.84 -3.83 25.36
C ARG A 60 -18.84 -3.77 24.21
N GLU A 61 -18.39 -2.57 23.86
CA GLU A 61 -17.31 -2.33 22.89
C GLU A 61 -16.05 -3.12 23.30
N PHE A 62 -15.57 -2.95 24.54
CA PHE A 62 -14.40 -3.68 25.05
C PHE A 62 -14.58 -5.19 25.18
N CYS A 63 -15.82 -5.68 25.34
CA CYS A 63 -16.13 -7.11 25.32
C CYS A 63 -16.24 -7.70 23.91
N GLY A 64 -16.11 -6.89 22.85
CA GLY A 64 -16.28 -7.30 21.45
C GLY A 64 -17.73 -7.41 20.99
N ASP A 65 -18.70 -6.98 21.81
CA ASP A 65 -20.13 -6.95 21.45
C ASP A 65 -20.47 -5.63 20.74
N LEU A 66 -19.91 -5.47 19.53
CA LEU A 66 -19.95 -4.23 18.77
C LEU A 66 -21.37 -3.85 18.30
N ASP A 67 -22.25 -4.83 18.08
CA ASP A 67 -23.67 -4.59 17.74
C ASP A 67 -24.43 -3.95 18.91
N GLU A 68 -24.28 -4.51 20.11
CA GLU A 68 -24.91 -3.96 21.30
C GLU A 68 -24.31 -2.61 21.67
N ALA A 69 -22.98 -2.46 21.58
CA ALA A 69 -22.31 -1.18 21.77
C ALA A 69 -22.87 -0.10 20.84
N ARG A 70 -22.99 -0.39 19.53
CA ARG A 70 -23.61 0.52 18.54
C ARG A 70 -25.02 0.91 18.93
N ARG A 71 -25.86 -0.06 19.30
CA ARG A 71 -27.25 0.19 19.70
C ARG A 71 -27.33 1.14 20.89
N LEU A 72 -26.51 0.92 21.91
CA LEU A 72 -26.47 1.75 23.11
C LEU A 72 -25.91 3.14 22.84
N PHE A 73 -24.83 3.27 22.07
CA PHE A 73 -24.31 4.58 21.68
C PHE A 73 -25.32 5.38 20.83
N LEU A 74 -26.03 4.74 19.89
CA LEU A 74 -27.11 5.39 19.14
C LEU A 74 -28.22 5.90 20.05
N GLN A 75 -28.56 5.15 21.10
CA GLN A 75 -29.55 5.57 22.10
C GLN A 75 -29.09 6.81 22.89
N VAL A 76 -27.81 6.88 23.29
CA VAL A 76 -27.23 8.07 23.91
C VAL A 76 -27.20 9.25 22.93
N ALA A 77 -26.71 9.02 21.71
CA ALA A 77 -26.63 10.06 20.68
C ALA A 77 -28.00 10.64 20.31
N GLY A 78 -29.05 9.81 20.28
CA GLY A 78 -30.43 10.24 20.02
C GLY A 78 -31.00 11.19 21.08
N ARG A 79 -30.46 11.20 22.30
CA ARG A 79 -30.89 12.10 23.37
C ARG A 79 -30.35 13.53 23.22
N ARG A 80 -29.28 13.73 22.43
CA ARG A 80 -28.66 15.04 22.19
C ARG A 80 -28.36 15.83 23.48
N ASP A 81 -27.93 15.13 24.53
CA ASP A 81 -27.53 15.74 25.81
C ASP A 81 -26.01 15.91 25.91
N GLY A 82 -25.50 16.26 27.10
CA GLY A 82 -24.07 16.47 27.34
C GLY A 82 -23.16 15.26 27.06
N GLN A 83 -23.71 14.06 26.83
CA GLN A 83 -22.94 12.86 26.44
C GLN A 83 -22.98 12.59 24.94
N PHE A 84 -23.65 13.43 24.14
CA PHE A 84 -23.77 13.27 22.69
C PHE A 84 -22.42 13.07 22.00
N ILE A 85 -21.45 13.95 22.26
CA ILE A 85 -20.14 13.90 21.61
C ILE A 85 -19.38 12.61 21.98
N ASN A 86 -19.44 12.17 23.24
CA ASN A 86 -18.81 10.93 23.67
C ASN A 86 -19.44 9.70 23.00
N ALA A 87 -20.76 9.70 22.84
CA ALA A 87 -21.45 8.65 22.09
C ALA A 87 -21.11 8.69 20.59
N ALA A 88 -21.00 9.87 19.99
CA ALA A 88 -20.57 10.02 18.59
C ALA A 88 -19.13 9.52 18.37
N ARG A 89 -18.21 9.79 19.31
CA ARG A 89 -16.85 9.21 19.32
C ARG A 89 -16.88 7.68 19.45
N GLY A 90 -17.76 7.14 20.30
CA GLY A 90 -17.99 5.69 20.40
C GLY A 90 -18.51 5.08 19.10
N LEU A 91 -19.46 5.73 18.43
CA LEU A 91 -19.98 5.28 17.13
C LEU A 91 -18.93 5.32 16.03
N ARG A 92 -18.06 6.34 16.02
CA ARG A 92 -16.90 6.39 15.12
C ARG A 92 -16.00 5.17 15.32
N ARG A 93 -15.60 4.86 16.55
CA ARG A 93 -14.74 3.71 16.85
C ARG A 93 -15.39 2.39 16.48
N VAL A 94 -16.64 2.17 16.89
CA VAL A 94 -17.39 0.96 16.55
C VAL A 94 -17.58 0.79 15.03
N ALA A 95 -17.71 1.89 14.27
CA ALA A 95 -17.72 1.82 12.82
C ALA A 95 -16.34 1.46 12.25
N SER A 96 -15.25 2.04 12.78
CA SER A 96 -13.88 1.68 12.39
C SER A 96 -13.54 0.22 12.69
N ASP A 97 -13.90 -0.30 13.88
CA ASP A 97 -13.63 -1.68 14.31
C ASP A 97 -14.44 -2.71 13.50
N LYS A 98 -15.55 -2.27 12.89
CA LYS A 98 -16.34 -3.06 11.94
C LYS A 98 -15.94 -2.83 10.48
N HIS A 99 -14.90 -2.03 10.23
CA HIS A 99 -14.45 -1.66 8.88
C HIS A 99 -15.54 -0.95 8.03
N GLU A 100 -16.50 -0.30 8.69
CA GLU A 100 -17.53 0.52 8.04
C GLU A 100 -17.00 1.94 7.80
N HIS A 101 -15.97 2.07 6.94
CA HIS A 101 -15.18 3.30 6.77
C HIS A 101 -16.02 4.55 6.47
N ALA A 102 -17.06 4.41 5.65
CA ALA A 102 -17.97 5.52 5.34
C ALA A 102 -18.77 6.02 6.56
N GLU A 103 -19.21 5.10 7.43
CA GLU A 103 -19.93 5.44 8.66
C GLU A 103 -18.98 6.03 9.70
N ALA A 104 -17.75 5.50 9.81
CA ALA A 104 -16.70 6.09 10.65
C ALA A 104 -16.41 7.54 10.25
N LEU A 105 -16.25 7.80 8.95
CA LEU A 105 -16.06 9.15 8.41
C LEU A 105 -17.26 10.07 8.68
N ARG A 106 -18.49 9.55 8.56
CA ARG A 106 -19.71 10.30 8.90
C ARG A 106 -19.69 10.73 10.36
N TRP A 107 -19.40 9.83 11.30
CA TRP A 107 -19.32 10.18 12.72
C TRP A 107 -18.15 11.10 13.06
N ALA A 108 -16.99 10.93 12.41
CA ALA A 108 -15.85 11.83 12.59
C ALA A 108 -16.20 13.29 12.21
N ARG A 109 -16.94 13.49 11.12
CA ARG A 109 -17.43 14.81 10.71
C ARG A 109 -18.45 15.38 11.69
N ILE A 110 -19.33 14.55 12.26
CA ILE A 110 -20.28 14.97 13.29
C ILE A 110 -19.56 15.44 14.55
N VAL A 111 -18.54 14.69 15.00
CA VAL A 111 -17.77 15.05 16.22
C VAL A 111 -17.11 16.41 16.08
N LEU A 112 -16.44 16.70 14.95
CA LEU A 112 -15.81 18.01 14.73
C LEU A 112 -16.81 19.15 14.45
N GLY A 113 -18.03 18.83 14.01
CA GLY A 113 -19.08 19.83 13.76
C GLY A 113 -19.70 20.46 15.01
N GLU A 114 -19.55 19.85 16.18
CA GLU A 114 -20.15 20.31 17.46
C GLU A 114 -19.21 21.28 18.23
N GLU A 115 -18.41 22.08 17.51
CA GLU A 115 -17.50 23.12 18.04
C GLU A 115 -16.40 22.60 18.99
N HIS A 116 -15.67 21.55 18.58
CA HIS A 116 -14.53 21.03 19.34
C HIS A 116 -13.26 20.91 18.49
N GLU A 117 -12.22 21.69 18.86
CA GLU A 117 -10.89 21.63 18.24
C GLU A 117 -9.93 20.78 19.09
N ASP A 118 -10.24 19.50 19.27
CA ASP A 118 -9.30 18.54 19.83
C ASP A 118 -8.42 17.93 18.74
N TRP A 119 -7.10 17.94 18.93
CA TRP A 119 -6.17 17.37 17.95
C TRP A 119 -6.40 15.87 17.76
N GLY A 120 -6.88 15.17 18.79
CA GLY A 120 -7.24 13.76 18.72
C GLY A 120 -8.38 13.51 17.75
N ASP A 121 -9.46 14.30 17.82
CA ASP A 121 -10.57 14.19 16.87
C ASP A 121 -10.20 14.62 15.44
N TRP A 122 -9.29 15.59 15.27
CA TRP A 122 -8.73 15.93 13.96
C TRP A 122 -7.94 14.77 13.34
N MET A 123 -7.12 14.09 14.15
CA MET A 123 -6.36 12.91 13.74
C MET A 123 -7.28 11.78 13.28
N GLU A 124 -8.37 11.56 14.01
CA GLU A 124 -9.36 10.52 13.71
C GLU A 124 -10.15 10.82 12.43
N LEU A 125 -10.48 12.09 12.17
CA LEU A 125 -11.07 12.49 10.90
C LEU A 125 -10.11 12.26 9.74
N GLY A 126 -8.83 12.56 9.90
CA GLY A 126 -7.80 12.29 8.89
C GLY A 126 -7.70 10.80 8.55
N ALA A 127 -7.66 9.94 9.57
CA ALA A 127 -7.64 8.50 9.40
C ALA A 127 -8.90 7.98 8.69
N ALA A 128 -10.09 8.45 9.10
CA ALA A 128 -11.35 8.06 8.49
C ALA A 128 -11.46 8.53 7.03
N HIS A 129 -10.93 9.71 6.69
CA HIS A 129 -10.82 10.16 5.30
C HIS A 129 -9.96 9.22 4.47
N ALA A 130 -8.77 8.89 4.97
CA ALA A 130 -7.84 8.05 4.24
C ALA A 130 -8.43 6.64 4.00
N ARG A 131 -8.98 6.00 5.04
CA ARG A 131 -9.59 4.67 4.92
C ARG A 131 -10.86 4.64 4.07
N ALA A 132 -11.58 5.76 3.94
CA ALA A 132 -12.72 5.88 3.05
C ALA A 132 -12.35 6.26 1.60
N GLY A 133 -11.07 6.18 1.24
CA GLY A 133 -10.58 6.38 -0.13
C GLY A 133 -10.12 7.82 -0.44
N GLU A 134 -10.29 8.77 0.48
CA GLU A 134 -9.80 10.16 0.37
C GLU A 134 -8.35 10.28 0.93
N HIS A 135 -7.46 9.36 0.52
CA HIS A 135 -6.08 9.18 1.02
C HIS A 135 -5.29 10.48 1.22
N GLU A 136 -4.99 11.20 0.15
CA GLU A 136 -4.18 12.43 0.20
C GLU A 136 -4.75 13.51 1.12
N LYS A 137 -6.08 13.61 1.17
CA LYS A 137 -6.75 14.56 2.06
C LYS A 137 -6.66 14.09 3.51
N GLY A 138 -6.88 12.80 3.75
CA GLY A 138 -6.73 12.19 5.07
C GLY A 138 -5.31 12.33 5.59
N TRP A 139 -4.29 12.03 4.79
CA TRP A 139 -2.90 12.12 5.20
C TRP A 139 -2.45 13.55 5.49
N ARG A 140 -2.90 14.55 4.72
CA ARG A 140 -2.65 15.96 5.05
C ARG A 140 -3.32 16.38 6.35
N GLN A 141 -4.56 15.91 6.56
CA GLN A 141 -5.29 16.15 7.81
C GLN A 141 -4.57 15.54 9.03
N LEU A 142 -3.91 14.39 8.89
CA LEU A 142 -3.07 13.82 9.96
C LEU A 142 -1.89 14.73 10.32
N ASP A 143 -1.21 15.32 9.33
CA ASP A 143 -0.12 16.27 9.58
C ASP A 143 -0.64 17.54 10.27
N ASP A 144 -1.78 18.07 9.83
CA ASP A 144 -2.41 19.24 10.44
C ASP A 144 -2.81 18.96 11.91
N ALA A 145 -3.25 17.74 12.22
CA ALA A 145 -3.54 17.31 13.58
C ALA A 145 -2.29 17.26 14.47
N VAL A 146 -1.16 16.77 13.95
CA VAL A 146 0.14 16.84 14.67
C VAL A 146 0.54 18.29 14.91
N ALA A 147 0.43 19.15 13.90
CA ALA A 147 0.75 20.57 14.03
C ALA A 147 -0.16 21.27 15.06
N LEU A 148 -1.45 20.90 15.12
CA LEU A 148 -2.39 21.39 16.13
C LEU A 148 -1.99 20.92 17.53
N CYS A 149 -1.64 19.64 17.70
CA CYS A 149 -1.15 19.09 18.96
C CYS A 149 0.10 19.84 19.45
N ALA A 150 1.08 20.06 18.57
CA ALA A 150 2.30 20.79 18.91
C ALA A 150 2.05 22.21 19.44
N ARG A 151 0.95 22.86 19.02
CA ARG A 151 0.56 24.20 19.50
C ARG A 151 -0.29 24.18 20.76
N THR A 152 -1.17 23.19 20.90
CA THR A 152 -2.24 23.18 21.92
C THR A 152 -1.95 22.25 23.10
N SER A 153 -1.18 21.18 22.88
CA SER A 153 -0.82 20.17 23.88
C SER A 153 0.55 19.57 23.56
N PRO A 154 1.65 20.33 23.73
CA PRO A 154 3.00 19.87 23.36
C PRO A 154 3.44 18.60 24.09
N ASP A 155 2.99 18.38 25.32
CA ASP A 155 3.30 17.18 26.11
C ASP A 155 2.72 15.90 25.47
N ASP A 156 1.69 16.03 24.65
CA ASP A 156 1.08 14.93 23.91
C ASP A 156 1.71 14.70 22.52
N LEU A 157 2.68 15.52 22.11
CA LEU A 157 3.27 15.46 20.78
C LEU A 157 3.85 14.07 20.43
N PRO A 158 4.58 13.36 21.33
CA PRO A 158 5.03 11.99 21.03
C PRO A 158 3.86 11.05 20.70
N ARG A 159 2.75 11.17 21.43
CA ARG A 159 1.51 10.38 21.19
C ARG A 159 0.88 10.74 19.85
N ALA A 160 0.85 12.02 19.46
CA ALA A 160 0.32 12.45 18.18
C ALA A 160 1.17 11.95 17.00
N LEU A 161 2.50 12.02 17.11
CA LEU A 161 3.43 11.53 16.09
C LEU A 161 3.29 10.02 15.87
N ARG A 162 3.24 9.24 16.96
CA ARG A 162 2.98 7.80 16.92
C ARG A 162 1.65 7.48 16.22
N ARG A 163 0.56 8.18 16.61
CA ARG A 163 -0.76 7.97 15.98
C ARG A 163 -0.76 8.29 14.50
N ARG A 164 -0.09 9.36 14.07
CA ARG A 164 0.06 9.66 12.64
C ARG A 164 0.74 8.50 11.89
N ALA A 165 1.87 8.00 12.39
CA ALA A 165 2.57 6.87 11.75
C ALA A 165 1.68 5.62 11.68
N THR A 166 0.96 5.32 12.76
CA THR A 166 -0.01 4.21 12.84
C THR A 166 -1.12 4.36 11.80
N TYR A 167 -1.73 5.54 11.70
CA TYR A 167 -2.83 5.78 10.75
C TYR A 167 -2.39 5.84 9.30
N LEU A 168 -1.14 6.23 9.02
CA LEU A 168 -0.56 6.10 7.68
C LEU A 168 -0.43 4.62 7.29
N LEU A 169 0.07 3.77 8.19
CA LEU A 169 0.14 2.33 7.96
C LEU A 169 -1.25 1.71 7.71
N GLU A 170 -2.21 1.96 8.62
CA GLU A 170 -3.58 1.42 8.54
C GLU A 170 -4.39 1.93 7.33
N SER A 171 -3.94 3.01 6.69
CA SER A 171 -4.53 3.53 5.46
C SER A 171 -3.69 3.24 4.22
N LEU A 172 -2.78 2.25 4.31
CA LEU A 172 -1.93 1.75 3.22
C LEU A 172 -1.06 2.84 2.57
N ALA A 173 -0.62 3.84 3.35
CA ALA A 173 0.32 4.84 2.86
C ALA A 173 1.61 4.16 2.34
N PRO A 174 2.18 4.67 1.23
CA PRO A 174 3.39 4.09 0.68
C PRO A 174 4.60 4.38 1.57
N PRO A 175 5.71 3.62 1.45
CA PRO A 175 6.90 3.77 2.28
C PRO A 175 7.38 5.22 2.38
N GLU A 176 7.37 5.97 1.28
CA GLU A 176 7.87 7.35 1.16
C GLU A 176 7.08 8.31 2.05
N ARG A 177 5.82 7.97 2.35
CA ARG A 177 4.97 8.74 3.24
C ARG A 177 5.06 8.26 4.69
N PHE A 178 5.14 6.94 4.88
CA PHE A 178 5.21 6.32 6.20
C PHE A 178 6.54 6.57 6.92
N ALA A 179 7.69 6.34 6.25
CA ALA A 179 8.99 6.34 6.92
C ALA A 179 9.33 7.69 7.57
N PRO A 180 9.16 8.86 6.93
CA PRO A 180 9.44 10.14 7.59
C PRO A 180 8.57 10.35 8.84
N ALA A 181 7.29 9.95 8.80
CA ALA A 181 6.39 10.06 9.94
C ALA A 181 6.80 9.13 11.09
N ALA A 182 7.24 7.91 10.77
CA ALA A 182 7.73 6.94 11.74
C ALA A 182 9.10 7.37 12.33
N GLU A 183 10.01 7.92 11.54
CA GLU A 183 11.27 8.51 12.02
C GLU A 183 11.03 9.61 13.06
N GLU A 184 10.07 10.51 12.80
CA GLU A 184 9.68 11.54 13.76
C GLU A 184 9.09 10.95 15.04
N ALA A 185 8.25 9.91 14.93
CA ALA A 185 7.69 9.22 16.08
C ALA A 185 8.80 8.56 16.93
N ILE A 186 9.73 7.83 16.31
CA ILE A 186 10.85 7.16 17.00
C ILE A 186 11.84 8.15 17.61
N ARG A 187 12.02 9.32 16.99
CA ARG A 187 12.84 10.39 17.58
C ARG A 187 12.19 10.98 18.84
N ALA A 188 10.86 11.03 18.89
CA ALA A 188 10.10 11.51 20.04
C ALA A 188 9.96 10.45 21.14
N ASP A 189 9.86 9.17 20.76
CA ASP A 189 9.81 8.02 21.66
C ASP A 189 10.55 6.83 21.04
N ALA A 190 11.79 6.61 21.49
CA ALA A 190 12.65 5.57 20.93
C ALA A 190 12.22 4.14 21.32
N ALA A 191 11.30 4.01 22.29
CA ALA A 191 10.90 2.74 22.89
C ALA A 191 9.63 2.14 22.27
N ASP A 192 9.16 2.64 21.12
CA ASP A 192 8.04 2.04 20.39
C ASP A 192 8.56 0.93 19.43
N PRO A 193 8.51 -0.36 19.84
CA PRO A 193 9.07 -1.44 19.03
C PRO A 193 8.24 -1.71 17.77
N GLU A 194 6.94 -1.41 17.79
CA GLU A 194 6.03 -1.71 16.70
C GLU A 194 6.29 -0.79 15.51
N ILE A 195 6.32 0.52 15.76
CA ILE A 195 6.63 1.51 14.72
C ILE A 195 8.09 1.36 14.26
N ALA A 196 9.03 1.07 15.17
CA ALA A 196 10.43 0.91 14.83
C ALA A 196 10.69 -0.32 13.93
N MET A 197 10.03 -1.45 14.21
CA MET A 197 10.12 -2.63 13.36
C MET A 197 9.62 -2.33 11.94
N LEU A 198 8.44 -1.73 11.81
CA LEU A 198 7.88 -1.36 10.50
C LEU A 198 8.74 -0.33 9.76
N LEU A 199 9.32 0.64 10.47
CA LEU A 199 10.27 1.59 9.88
C LEU A 199 11.47 0.88 9.24
N GLY A 200 12.01 -0.16 9.88
CA GLY A 200 13.10 -0.95 9.33
C GLY A 200 12.75 -1.61 7.99
N TRP A 201 11.53 -2.14 7.85
CA TRP A 201 11.06 -2.70 6.59
C TRP A 201 10.74 -1.63 5.54
N ALA A 202 10.24 -0.47 5.95
CA ALA A 202 10.06 0.67 5.06
C ALA A 202 11.41 1.17 4.50
N TYR A 203 12.49 1.11 5.29
CA TYR A 203 13.84 1.39 4.80
C TYR A 203 14.30 0.41 3.73
N LEU A 204 14.00 -0.89 3.86
CA LEU A 204 14.29 -1.86 2.80
C LEU A 204 13.56 -1.52 1.50
N ALA A 205 12.26 -1.17 1.59
CA ALA A 205 11.47 -0.73 0.43
C ALA A 205 11.98 0.57 -0.19
N GLN A 206 12.64 1.43 0.59
CA GLN A 206 13.30 2.65 0.10
C GLN A 206 14.78 2.43 -0.24
N TYR A 207 15.25 1.18 -0.28
CA TYR A 207 16.63 0.83 -0.63
C TYR A 207 17.68 1.42 0.34
N ARG A 208 17.26 1.78 1.56
CA ARG A 208 18.08 2.31 2.66
C ARG A 208 18.57 1.17 3.55
N TYR A 209 19.37 0.27 2.97
CA TYR A 209 19.75 -0.99 3.63
C TYR A 209 20.58 -0.81 4.90
N ASP A 210 21.47 0.18 4.93
CA ASP A 210 22.30 0.48 6.10
C ASP A 210 21.43 0.94 7.28
N ASP A 211 20.46 1.83 7.02
CA ASP A 211 19.51 2.30 8.03
C ASP A 211 18.64 1.15 8.55
N ALA A 212 18.22 0.23 7.68
CA ALA A 212 17.46 -0.97 8.04
C ALA A 212 18.28 -1.90 8.94
N GLU A 213 19.54 -2.16 8.60
CA GLU A 213 20.44 -2.98 9.41
C GLU A 213 20.70 -2.33 10.78
N GLU A 214 21.06 -1.05 10.81
CA GLU A 214 21.36 -0.34 12.05
C GLU A 214 20.16 -0.36 13.01
N LEU A 215 18.97 -0.05 12.48
CA LEU A 215 17.74 -0.08 13.25
C LEU A 215 17.41 -1.48 13.75
N GLY A 216 17.50 -2.50 12.89
CA GLY A 216 17.26 -3.90 13.26
C GLY A 216 18.23 -4.39 14.34
N LEU A 217 19.53 -4.09 14.22
CA LEU A 217 20.54 -4.42 15.23
C LEU A 217 20.31 -3.68 16.55
N ARG A 218 19.82 -2.43 16.51
CA ARG A 218 19.44 -1.69 17.71
C ARG A 218 18.31 -2.41 18.44
N LEU A 219 17.24 -2.77 17.74
CA LEU A 219 16.07 -3.44 18.32
C LEU A 219 16.42 -4.85 18.83
N LEU A 220 17.28 -5.61 18.13
CA LEU A 220 17.77 -6.91 18.60
C LEU A 220 18.61 -6.84 19.89
N ARG A 221 19.14 -5.66 20.28
CA ARG A 221 19.77 -5.50 21.60
C ARG A 221 18.74 -5.47 22.72
N GLU A 222 17.51 -5.05 22.42
CA GLU A 222 16.38 -5.01 23.35
C GLU A 222 15.69 -6.37 23.42
N ASP A 223 15.41 -6.99 22.26
CA ASP A 223 14.92 -8.36 22.15
C ASP A 223 15.72 -9.17 21.11
N PRO A 224 16.72 -9.96 21.53
CA PRO A 224 17.54 -10.75 20.62
C PRO A 224 16.81 -11.96 20.03
N THR A 225 15.62 -12.30 20.54
CA THR A 225 14.86 -13.49 20.15
C THR A 225 13.78 -13.22 19.11
N ASP A 226 13.60 -11.97 18.71
CA ASP A 226 12.60 -11.59 17.70
C ASP A 226 13.02 -12.07 16.29
N ASP A 227 12.33 -13.08 15.78
CA ASP A 227 12.57 -13.68 14.47
C ASP A 227 12.33 -12.70 13.30
N LEU A 228 11.40 -11.75 13.45
CA LEU A 228 11.12 -10.73 12.42
C LEU A 228 12.28 -9.75 12.33
N LEU A 229 12.84 -9.32 13.47
CA LEU A 229 14.01 -8.45 13.50
C LEU A 229 15.27 -9.15 12.99
N GLN A 230 15.45 -10.44 13.30
CA GLN A 230 16.54 -11.24 12.72
C GLN A 230 16.39 -11.36 11.20
N SER A 231 15.15 -11.53 10.71
CA SER A 231 14.85 -11.59 9.27
C SER A 231 15.12 -10.26 8.58
N LEU A 232 14.76 -9.14 9.21
CA LEU A 232 15.07 -7.78 8.74
C LEU A 232 16.57 -7.58 8.55
N VAL A 233 17.38 -7.86 9.58
CA VAL A 233 18.85 -7.72 9.51
C VAL A 233 19.45 -8.64 8.45
N ARG A 234 18.94 -9.87 8.33
CA ARG A 234 19.39 -10.81 7.29
C ARG A 234 19.06 -10.29 5.88
N ALA A 235 17.87 -9.75 5.69
CA ALA A 235 17.44 -9.18 4.42
C ALA A 235 18.29 -7.95 4.05
N ALA A 236 18.51 -7.01 4.98
CA ALA A 236 19.37 -5.85 4.78
C ALA A 236 20.78 -6.26 4.30
N ARG A 237 21.42 -7.20 5.01
CA ARG A 237 22.75 -7.72 4.65
C ARG A 237 22.79 -8.46 3.31
N ALA A 238 21.75 -9.24 3.02
CA ALA A 238 21.65 -9.95 1.76
C ALA A 238 21.57 -8.94 0.61
N MET A 239 20.77 -7.88 0.75
CA MET A 239 20.61 -6.84 -0.27
C MET A 239 21.87 -6.00 -0.44
N GLN A 240 22.54 -5.60 0.65
CA GLN A 240 23.87 -4.96 0.56
C GLN A 240 24.85 -5.83 -0.23
N GLY A 241 24.92 -7.13 0.07
CA GLY A 241 25.80 -8.06 -0.65
C GLY A 241 25.40 -8.29 -2.11
N ILE A 242 24.11 -8.18 -2.44
CA ILE A 242 23.63 -8.19 -3.84
C ILE A 242 24.09 -6.92 -4.55
N VAL A 243 23.88 -5.73 -3.98
CA VAL A 243 24.30 -4.45 -4.56
C VAL A 243 25.81 -4.40 -4.77
N GLU A 244 26.61 -4.89 -3.82
CA GLU A 244 28.07 -4.95 -3.95
C GLU A 244 28.51 -5.87 -5.10
N LYS A 245 27.84 -7.02 -5.28
CA LYS A 245 28.13 -7.94 -6.40
C LYS A 245 27.64 -7.40 -7.74
N ALA A 246 26.47 -6.77 -7.74
CA ALA A 246 25.82 -6.17 -8.90
C ALA A 246 26.68 -5.06 -9.53
N ARG A 247 27.37 -4.25 -8.69
CA ARG A 247 28.38 -3.28 -9.15
C ARG A 247 29.53 -3.91 -9.95
N GLY A 248 29.82 -5.20 -9.77
CA GLY A 248 30.80 -5.92 -10.57
C GLY A 248 30.24 -6.56 -11.85
N GLN A 249 28.95 -6.39 -12.13
CA GLN A 249 28.20 -7.05 -13.20
C GLN A 249 27.32 -6.08 -14.02
N ASP A 250 27.58 -4.77 -13.97
CA ASP A 250 26.78 -3.71 -14.62
C ASP A 250 25.28 -3.73 -14.27
N ILE A 251 24.91 -4.24 -13.10
CA ILE A 251 23.53 -4.18 -12.59
C ILE A 251 23.45 -2.99 -11.63
N SER A 252 22.68 -1.97 -12.01
CA SER A 252 22.51 -0.75 -11.22
C SER A 252 21.50 -0.95 -10.08
N LEU A 253 21.50 -0.03 -9.11
CA LEU A 253 20.44 0.00 -8.09
C LEU A 253 19.06 0.21 -8.72
N ALA A 254 18.98 0.95 -9.82
CA ALA A 254 17.74 1.16 -10.58
C ALA A 254 17.23 -0.15 -11.20
N ASP A 255 18.12 -1.06 -11.62
CA ASP A 255 17.73 -2.38 -12.11
C ASP A 255 17.15 -3.25 -10.98
N ILE A 256 17.75 -3.18 -9.79
CA ILE A 256 17.22 -3.84 -8.59
C ILE A 256 15.88 -3.21 -8.17
N GLN A 257 15.74 -1.89 -8.28
CA GLN A 257 14.48 -1.18 -8.08
C GLN A 257 13.40 -1.61 -9.06
N GLY A 258 13.77 -1.79 -10.34
CA GLY A 258 12.87 -2.30 -11.38
C GLY A 258 12.33 -3.70 -11.10
N THR A 259 12.97 -4.48 -10.21
CA THR A 259 12.43 -5.78 -9.75
C THR A 259 11.36 -5.64 -8.67
N GLY A 260 11.29 -4.47 -8.01
CA GLY A 260 10.49 -4.08 -6.83
C GLY A 260 10.20 -5.17 -5.79
N ALA A 261 11.16 -6.10 -5.61
CA ALA A 261 11.04 -7.19 -4.66
C ALA A 261 10.94 -6.68 -3.20
N MET A 262 11.45 -5.48 -2.92
CA MET A 262 11.42 -4.89 -1.58
C MET A 262 10.05 -4.28 -1.24
N GLU A 263 9.39 -3.68 -2.22
CA GLU A 263 8.02 -3.17 -2.14
C GLU A 263 7.04 -4.32 -1.90
N MET A 264 7.26 -5.47 -2.56
CA MET A 264 6.50 -6.70 -2.28
C MET A 264 6.68 -7.16 -0.84
N ALA A 265 7.92 -7.22 -0.34
CA ALA A 265 8.19 -7.66 1.03
C ALA A 265 7.55 -6.70 2.05
N TRP A 266 7.62 -5.39 1.80
CA TRP A 266 6.93 -4.37 2.58
C TRP A 266 5.42 -4.57 2.57
N GLN A 267 4.83 -4.72 1.37
CA GLN A 267 3.40 -4.95 1.22
C GLN A 267 2.96 -6.20 1.97
N GLN A 268 3.65 -7.33 1.80
CA GLN A 268 3.32 -8.58 2.48
C GLN A 268 3.35 -8.44 4.00
N LEU A 269 4.38 -7.79 4.55
CA LEU A 269 4.47 -7.58 5.99
C LEU A 269 3.37 -6.64 6.50
N ARG A 270 3.14 -5.52 5.80
CA ARG A 270 2.06 -4.58 6.12
C ARG A 270 0.71 -5.30 6.12
N ASP A 271 0.44 -6.05 5.06
CA ASP A 271 -0.83 -6.75 4.87
C ASP A 271 -1.03 -7.82 5.94
N GLN A 272 0.03 -8.54 6.31
CA GLN A 272 0.01 -9.48 7.44
C GLN A 272 -0.31 -8.78 8.77
N LYS A 273 0.30 -7.61 9.02
CA LYS A 273 0.05 -6.83 10.25
C LYS A 273 -1.38 -6.29 10.32
N LEU A 274 -1.96 -5.97 9.17
CA LEU A 274 -3.33 -5.48 9.07
C LEU A 274 -4.36 -6.62 8.97
N GLY A 275 -3.92 -7.88 8.88
CA GLY A 275 -4.81 -9.02 8.69
C GLY A 275 -5.55 -9.00 7.35
N ILE A 276 -4.94 -8.41 6.33
CA ILE A 276 -5.47 -8.33 4.96
C ILE A 276 -4.66 -9.17 3.98
N ASP A 277 -3.68 -9.93 4.47
CA ASP A 277 -2.89 -10.89 3.71
C ASP A 277 -3.70 -12.08 3.21
N LEU A 278 -3.13 -12.86 2.28
CA LEU A 278 -3.80 -13.99 1.66
C LEU A 278 -4.32 -15.04 2.67
N PRO A 279 -3.54 -15.51 3.67
CA PRO A 279 -4.05 -16.40 4.71
C PRO A 279 -5.31 -15.87 5.42
N SER A 280 -5.32 -14.58 5.79
CA SER A 280 -6.47 -13.95 6.43
C SER A 280 -7.67 -13.87 5.49
N ALA A 281 -7.44 -13.53 4.22
CA ALA A 281 -8.48 -13.48 3.19
C ALA A 281 -9.13 -14.86 2.97
N LEU A 282 -8.33 -15.93 2.90
CA LEU A 282 -8.83 -17.30 2.74
C LEU A 282 -9.65 -17.75 3.96
N ALA A 283 -9.18 -17.45 5.18
CA ALA A 283 -9.90 -17.75 6.40
C ALA A 283 -11.25 -16.99 6.48
N ALA A 284 -11.29 -15.73 6.04
CA ALA A 284 -12.51 -14.95 5.96
C ALA A 284 -13.47 -15.52 4.88
N LEU A 285 -12.93 -15.94 3.73
CA LEU A 285 -13.70 -16.54 2.65
C LEU A 285 -14.39 -17.84 3.09
N ASP A 286 -13.70 -18.69 3.85
CA ASP A 286 -14.27 -19.93 4.39
C ASP A 286 -15.55 -19.73 5.21
N ALA A 287 -15.61 -18.61 5.95
CA ALA A 287 -16.76 -18.28 6.79
C ALA A 287 -18.02 -17.92 5.97
N VAL A 288 -17.83 -17.44 4.74
CA VAL A 288 -18.92 -16.96 3.87
C VAL A 288 -19.09 -17.77 2.58
N LEU A 289 -18.27 -18.81 2.37
CA LEU A 289 -18.25 -19.58 1.14
C LEU A 289 -19.61 -20.25 0.84
N PRO A 290 -20.21 -20.00 -0.35
CA PRO A 290 -21.47 -20.64 -0.75
C PRO A 290 -21.35 -22.17 -0.79
N ALA A 291 -22.40 -22.88 -0.37
CA ALA A 291 -22.40 -24.35 -0.31
C ALA A 291 -22.07 -25.00 -1.66
N GLY A 292 -22.66 -24.49 -2.76
CA GLY A 292 -22.38 -25.02 -4.10
C GLY A 292 -20.93 -24.87 -4.53
N LEU A 293 -20.25 -23.79 -4.12
CA LEU A 293 -18.82 -23.61 -4.39
C LEU A 293 -18.01 -24.59 -3.53
N ARG A 294 -18.29 -24.66 -2.23
CA ARG A 294 -17.63 -25.58 -1.29
C ARG A 294 -17.67 -27.03 -1.76
N ASP A 295 -18.78 -27.49 -2.35
CA ASP A 295 -18.96 -28.86 -2.85
C ASP A 295 -18.06 -29.19 -4.06
N THR A 296 -17.55 -28.17 -4.77
CA THR A 296 -16.64 -28.35 -5.92
C THR A 296 -15.16 -28.31 -5.55
N LEU A 297 -14.84 -27.81 -4.36
CA LEU A 297 -13.47 -27.66 -3.86
C LEU A 297 -12.97 -28.99 -3.29
N ARG A 298 -11.70 -29.30 -3.56
CA ARG A 298 -11.04 -30.47 -2.98
C ARG A 298 -10.45 -30.12 -1.62
N PRO A 299 -10.31 -31.08 -0.69
CA PRO A 299 -9.58 -30.83 0.55
C PRO A 299 -8.17 -30.28 0.26
N GLY A 300 -7.70 -29.35 1.09
CA GLY A 300 -6.35 -28.80 0.99
C GLY A 300 -5.26 -29.87 1.12
N ALA A 301 -4.12 -29.64 0.45
CA ALA A 301 -2.98 -30.53 0.50
C ALA A 301 -2.26 -30.40 1.85
N SER A 302 -1.87 -31.52 2.45
CA SER A 302 -1.08 -31.48 3.68
C SER A 302 0.39 -31.10 3.38
N PRO A 303 1.15 -30.61 4.38
CA PRO A 303 2.59 -30.39 4.22
C PRO A 303 3.36 -31.64 3.75
N ALA A 304 2.87 -32.84 4.08
CA ALA A 304 3.45 -34.09 3.62
C ALA A 304 3.18 -34.35 2.13
N ASP A 305 2.00 -33.96 1.62
CA ASP A 305 1.64 -34.11 0.21
C ASP A 305 2.45 -33.18 -0.70
N LEU A 306 2.85 -32.02 -0.18
CA LEU A 306 3.66 -31.02 -0.87
C LEU A 306 5.17 -31.20 -0.67
N ALA A 307 5.60 -32.11 0.22
CA ALA A 307 7.01 -32.29 0.53
C ALA A 307 7.82 -32.68 -0.73
N GLY A 308 8.82 -31.85 -1.07
CA GLY A 308 9.68 -32.06 -2.24
C GLY A 308 9.04 -31.69 -3.59
N LYS A 309 7.83 -31.12 -3.59
CA LYS A 309 7.16 -30.60 -4.79
C LYS A 309 7.26 -29.08 -4.80
N ASN A 310 7.67 -28.51 -5.92
CA ASN A 310 7.73 -27.07 -6.12
C ASN A 310 6.44 -26.59 -6.81
N VAL A 311 5.39 -26.34 -6.04
CA VAL A 311 4.07 -25.91 -6.56
C VAL A 311 3.98 -24.36 -6.61
N GLY A 312 5.10 -23.68 -6.82
CA GLY A 312 5.24 -22.24 -6.62
C GLY A 312 5.88 -21.85 -5.28
N SER A 313 6.16 -20.56 -5.11
CA SER A 313 6.96 -20.03 -4.02
C SER A 313 6.12 -19.69 -2.78
N ILE A 314 4.97 -19.02 -2.94
CA ILE A 314 4.14 -18.53 -1.83
C ILE A 314 2.64 -18.69 -2.12
N VAL A 315 2.13 -18.05 -3.17
CA VAL A 315 0.69 -17.89 -3.38
C VAL A 315 0.00 -19.20 -3.74
N ALA A 316 0.54 -19.92 -4.73
CA ALA A 316 0.00 -21.21 -5.16
C ALA A 316 0.08 -22.25 -4.03
N LYS A 317 1.12 -22.17 -3.19
CA LYS A 317 1.25 -23.04 -2.01
C LYS A 317 0.18 -22.76 -0.96
N ASP A 318 -0.10 -21.50 -0.66
CA ASP A 318 -1.17 -21.12 0.29
C ASP A 318 -2.55 -21.55 -0.23
N LEU A 319 -2.82 -21.32 -1.51
CA LEU A 319 -4.08 -21.73 -2.15
C LEU A 319 -4.27 -23.25 -2.14
N VAL A 320 -3.25 -24.02 -2.52
CA VAL A 320 -3.33 -25.49 -2.52
C VAL A 320 -3.43 -26.05 -1.10
N SER A 321 -2.79 -25.41 -0.13
CA SER A 321 -2.91 -25.80 1.30
C SER A 321 -4.32 -25.53 1.84
N TRP A 322 -5.01 -24.52 1.31
CA TRP A 322 -6.41 -24.24 1.61
C TRP A 322 -7.35 -25.24 0.90
N HIS A 323 -7.29 -25.30 -0.42
CA HIS A 323 -8.01 -26.26 -1.26
C HIS A 323 -7.14 -26.72 -2.44
N ASP A 324 -6.92 -28.03 -2.58
CA ASP A 324 -6.09 -28.60 -3.66
C ASP A 324 -6.84 -28.64 -4.99
N GLY A 325 -7.24 -27.47 -5.46
CA GLY A 325 -7.98 -27.25 -6.68
C GLY A 325 -9.48 -27.49 -6.57
N GLN A 326 -10.11 -27.33 -7.73
CA GLN A 326 -11.54 -27.40 -7.92
C GLN A 326 -11.85 -28.38 -9.07
N GLN A 327 -13.04 -28.99 -9.06
CA GLN A 327 -13.46 -29.90 -10.13
C GLN A 327 -13.41 -29.23 -11.52
N PRO A 328 -12.84 -29.86 -12.56
CA PRO A 328 -12.86 -29.32 -13.92
C PRO A 328 -14.28 -28.99 -14.42
N GLY A 329 -14.41 -27.87 -15.12
CA GLY A 329 -15.69 -27.36 -15.65
C GLY A 329 -16.60 -26.70 -14.62
N SER A 330 -16.19 -26.56 -13.36
CA SER A 330 -17.02 -25.98 -12.29
C SER A 330 -16.75 -24.51 -11.97
N GLY A 331 -15.88 -23.83 -12.71
CA GLY A 331 -15.49 -22.45 -12.40
C GLY A 331 -16.63 -21.42 -12.44
N ALA A 332 -17.71 -21.70 -13.17
CA ALA A 332 -18.92 -20.86 -13.18
C ALA A 332 -19.58 -20.69 -11.79
N VAL A 333 -19.30 -21.60 -10.84
CA VAL A 333 -19.87 -21.58 -9.49
C VAL A 333 -19.35 -20.39 -8.66
N TRP A 334 -18.22 -19.79 -9.05
CA TRP A 334 -17.75 -18.52 -8.48
C TRP A 334 -18.66 -17.33 -8.79
N GLY A 335 -19.56 -17.45 -9.79
CA GLY A 335 -20.44 -16.35 -10.21
C GLY A 335 -19.73 -15.24 -10.99
N LEU A 336 -18.53 -15.53 -11.52
CA LEU A 336 -17.72 -14.59 -12.29
C LEU A 336 -18.13 -14.57 -13.77
N ALA A 337 -17.72 -13.51 -14.47
CA ALA A 337 -17.95 -13.38 -15.91
C ALA A 337 -17.26 -14.48 -16.74
N GLU A 338 -16.07 -14.91 -16.30
CA GLU A 338 -15.31 -16.02 -16.91
C GLU A 338 -15.23 -17.19 -15.91
N PRO A 339 -15.35 -18.45 -16.37
CA PRO A 339 -15.53 -19.62 -15.51
C PRO A 339 -14.17 -20.15 -14.98
N PHE A 340 -13.37 -19.29 -14.36
CA PHE A 340 -12.12 -19.70 -13.74
C PHE A 340 -12.36 -20.61 -12.53
N ARG A 341 -11.54 -21.66 -12.40
CA ARG A 341 -11.51 -22.58 -11.26
C ARG A 341 -10.11 -22.69 -10.67
N LEU A 342 -10.01 -23.04 -9.38
CA LEU A 342 -8.72 -23.30 -8.74
C LEU A 342 -8.02 -24.50 -9.39
N MET A 343 -6.72 -24.33 -9.67
CA MET A 343 -5.85 -25.42 -10.09
C MET A 343 -5.41 -26.25 -8.89
N SER A 344 -5.28 -27.56 -9.08
CA SER A 344 -4.66 -28.46 -8.10
C SER A 344 -3.14 -28.47 -8.23
N ALA A 345 -2.43 -28.88 -7.18
CA ALA A 345 -0.98 -29.06 -7.22
C ALA A 345 -0.54 -29.97 -8.36
N ALA A 346 -1.31 -31.02 -8.65
CA ALA A 346 -1.00 -31.93 -9.75
C ALA A 346 -1.06 -31.23 -11.11
N GLU A 347 -2.01 -30.30 -11.31
CA GLU A 347 -2.13 -29.55 -12.55
C GLU A 347 -1.03 -28.50 -12.68
N ILE A 348 -0.72 -27.79 -11.60
CA ILE A 348 0.38 -26.81 -11.56
C ILE A 348 1.70 -27.50 -11.92
N LEU A 349 2.04 -28.61 -11.24
CA LEU A 349 3.28 -29.34 -11.49
C LEU A 349 3.35 -29.95 -12.90
N ALA A 350 2.22 -30.39 -13.46
CA ALA A 350 2.18 -30.92 -14.81
C ALA A 350 2.45 -29.83 -15.85
N MET A 351 1.87 -28.65 -15.65
CA MET A 351 2.08 -27.49 -16.50
C MET A 351 3.51 -26.95 -16.38
N ASP A 352 4.06 -26.85 -15.17
CA ASP A 352 5.45 -26.45 -14.96
C ASP A 352 6.42 -27.41 -15.67
N ALA A 353 6.18 -28.73 -15.56
CA ALA A 353 6.99 -29.73 -16.24
C ALA A 353 6.87 -29.67 -17.77
N GLU A 354 5.71 -29.29 -18.30
CA GLU A 354 5.50 -29.07 -19.75
C GLU A 354 6.28 -27.85 -20.24
N ILE A 355 6.18 -26.73 -19.52
CA ILE A 355 6.90 -25.48 -19.82
C ILE A 355 8.41 -25.69 -19.76
N ASP A 356 8.90 -26.36 -18.71
CA ASP A 356 10.33 -26.67 -18.55
C ASP A 356 10.85 -27.58 -19.67
N ALA A 357 10.04 -28.52 -20.15
CA ALA A 357 10.43 -29.43 -21.21
C ALA A 357 10.56 -28.74 -22.58
N GLU A 358 9.72 -27.75 -22.87
CA GLU A 358 9.71 -27.05 -24.17
C GLU A 358 9.43 -25.54 -24.04
N GLN A 359 10.28 -24.81 -23.32
CA GLN A 359 10.14 -23.38 -23.07
C GLN A 359 9.87 -22.52 -24.32
N ALA A 360 10.44 -22.90 -25.47
CA ALA A 360 10.24 -22.19 -26.74
C ALA A 360 8.82 -22.33 -27.31
N ALA A 361 8.08 -23.39 -26.94
CA ALA A 361 6.67 -23.58 -27.31
C ALA A 361 5.71 -22.80 -26.41
N HIS A 362 6.21 -22.26 -25.29
CA HIS A 362 5.44 -21.50 -24.30
C HIS A 362 5.96 -20.05 -24.16
N PRO A 363 5.89 -19.22 -25.23
CA PRO A 363 6.36 -17.82 -25.18
C PRO A 363 5.58 -16.94 -24.19
N ASP A 364 4.39 -17.37 -23.79
CA ASP A 364 3.56 -16.71 -22.79
C ASP A 364 4.10 -16.91 -21.36
N TRP A 365 5.00 -17.87 -21.12
CA TRP A 365 5.60 -18.17 -19.82
C TRP A 365 7.11 -17.91 -19.81
N PRO A 366 7.55 -16.65 -19.89
CA PRO A 366 8.97 -16.35 -20.06
C PRO A 366 9.79 -16.77 -18.83
N ALA A 367 10.94 -17.39 -19.06
CA ALA A 367 11.82 -17.92 -18.01
C ALA A 367 12.43 -16.83 -17.09
N ASN A 368 12.38 -15.56 -17.50
CA ASN A 368 12.90 -14.42 -16.74
C ASN A 368 11.82 -13.67 -15.95
N GLU A 369 10.62 -14.23 -15.83
CA GLU A 369 9.51 -13.67 -15.05
C GLU A 369 9.19 -14.60 -13.87
N LEU A 370 8.93 -14.01 -12.70
CA LEU A 370 8.35 -14.75 -11.58
C LEU A 370 6.84 -14.81 -11.77
N TRP A 371 6.30 -16.02 -11.91
CA TRP A 371 4.87 -16.24 -12.05
C TRP A 371 4.42 -17.49 -11.27
N GLU A 372 3.18 -17.48 -10.81
CA GLU A 372 2.51 -18.62 -10.18
C GLU A 372 1.10 -18.75 -10.75
N GLN A 373 0.83 -19.82 -11.51
CA GLN A 373 -0.52 -20.12 -12.01
C GLN A 373 -1.40 -20.67 -10.89
N VAL A 374 -2.55 -20.04 -10.69
CA VAL A 374 -3.43 -20.34 -9.55
C VAL A 374 -4.83 -20.78 -9.97
N MET A 375 -5.30 -20.34 -11.14
CA MET A 375 -6.61 -20.70 -11.68
C MET A 375 -6.57 -20.91 -13.19
N THR A 376 -7.51 -21.70 -13.72
CA THR A 376 -7.69 -21.94 -15.16
C THR A 376 -9.16 -21.89 -15.54
N ASP A 377 -9.48 -21.47 -16.77
CA ASP A 377 -10.83 -21.53 -17.34
C ASP A 377 -11.13 -22.85 -18.06
N ASP A 378 -10.20 -23.82 -18.02
CA ASP A 378 -10.22 -25.09 -18.78
C ASP A 378 -10.21 -24.94 -20.32
N ALA A 379 -10.11 -23.72 -20.85
CA ALA A 379 -10.07 -23.39 -22.27
C ALA A 379 -8.70 -22.85 -22.74
N GLY A 380 -7.74 -22.74 -21.82
CA GLY A 380 -6.37 -22.32 -22.10
C GLY A 380 -6.03 -20.90 -21.59
N SER A 381 -6.92 -20.26 -20.84
CA SER A 381 -6.61 -19.03 -20.09
C SER A 381 -6.28 -19.37 -18.63
N TYR A 382 -5.44 -18.56 -18.02
CA TYR A 382 -4.99 -18.74 -16.64
C TYR A 382 -5.08 -17.44 -15.86
N LEU A 383 -5.43 -17.53 -14.58
CA LEU A 383 -5.12 -16.46 -13.63
C LEU A 383 -3.78 -16.76 -13.00
N VAL A 384 -2.89 -15.77 -13.04
CA VAL A 384 -1.50 -15.89 -12.66
C VAL A 384 -1.13 -14.74 -11.74
N ALA A 385 -0.51 -15.09 -10.61
CA ALA A 385 0.18 -14.12 -9.79
C ALA A 385 1.55 -13.87 -10.43
N VAL A 386 1.77 -12.67 -10.95
CA VAL A 386 3.05 -12.27 -11.56
C VAL A 386 3.90 -11.48 -10.56
N ALA A 387 5.07 -10.99 -10.98
CA ALA A 387 5.89 -10.08 -10.20
C ALA A 387 5.04 -8.94 -9.60
N PHE A 388 5.36 -8.53 -8.37
CA PHE A 388 4.57 -7.60 -7.55
C PHE A 388 3.30 -8.18 -6.94
N GLY A 389 3.07 -9.48 -7.10
CA GLY A 389 1.90 -10.16 -6.53
C GLY A 389 0.61 -9.87 -7.27
N ALA A 390 0.65 -9.03 -8.31
CA ALA A 390 -0.48 -8.67 -9.14
C ALA A 390 -1.12 -9.92 -9.76
N LEU A 391 -2.45 -9.98 -9.70
CA LEU A 391 -3.20 -11.05 -10.34
C LEU A 391 -3.58 -10.59 -11.74
N VAL A 392 -3.07 -11.29 -12.74
CA VAL A 392 -3.37 -11.04 -14.14
C VAL A 392 -4.02 -12.26 -14.76
N LYS A 393 -4.77 -12.02 -15.83
CA LYS A 393 -5.26 -13.08 -16.70
C LYS A 393 -4.33 -13.18 -17.91
N ARG A 394 -3.72 -14.34 -18.06
CA ARG A 394 -2.84 -14.67 -19.19
C ARG A 394 -3.58 -15.54 -20.21
N ARG A 395 -3.41 -15.19 -21.48
CA ARG A 395 -3.97 -15.91 -22.64
C ARG A 395 -2.91 -16.09 -23.73
N PRO A 396 -2.95 -17.18 -24.49
CA PRO A 396 -1.99 -17.41 -25.56
C PRO A 396 -1.98 -16.28 -26.59
N GLY A 397 -0.80 -15.67 -26.80
CA GLY A 397 -0.59 -14.63 -27.81
C GLY A 397 -1.30 -13.29 -27.54
N GLN A 398 -1.77 -13.06 -26.32
CA GLN A 398 -2.37 -11.79 -25.89
C GLN A 398 -1.57 -11.18 -24.73
N PRO A 399 -1.58 -9.84 -24.59
CA PRO A 399 -1.03 -9.22 -23.39
C PRO A 399 -1.83 -9.64 -22.16
N ASP A 400 -1.17 -9.65 -21.00
CA ASP A 400 -1.82 -9.91 -19.72
C ASP A 400 -2.88 -8.85 -19.44
N GLU A 401 -4.05 -9.29 -18.98
CA GLU A 401 -5.13 -8.40 -18.56
C GLU A 401 -5.12 -8.31 -17.03
N PRO A 402 -4.99 -7.10 -16.43
CA PRO A 402 -5.06 -6.95 -14.98
C PRO A 402 -6.41 -7.41 -14.42
N VAL A 403 -6.38 -8.21 -13.35
CA VAL A 403 -7.58 -8.73 -12.68
C VAL A 403 -7.73 -8.15 -11.28
N ALA A 404 -6.65 -8.13 -10.50
CA ALA A 404 -6.61 -7.51 -9.18
C ALA A 404 -5.18 -7.10 -8.81
N ALA A 405 -5.03 -6.18 -7.85
CA ALA A 405 -3.73 -5.74 -7.35
C ALA A 405 -2.97 -6.87 -6.64
N SER A 406 -3.67 -7.86 -6.10
CA SER A 406 -3.08 -9.09 -5.59
C SER A 406 -4.09 -10.26 -5.58
N VAL A 407 -3.61 -11.49 -5.36
CA VAL A 407 -4.50 -12.62 -5.10
C VAL A 407 -5.28 -12.43 -3.80
N ALA A 408 -4.66 -11.86 -2.76
CA ALA A 408 -5.37 -11.53 -1.52
C ALA A 408 -6.53 -10.56 -1.78
N ASP A 409 -6.30 -9.52 -2.59
CA ASP A 409 -7.34 -8.56 -2.98
C ASP A 409 -8.48 -9.21 -3.73
N TRP A 410 -8.17 -10.09 -4.68
CA TRP A 410 -9.18 -10.83 -5.42
C TRP A 410 -10.03 -11.72 -4.49
N ILE A 411 -9.41 -12.35 -3.49
CA ILE A 411 -10.12 -13.17 -2.49
C ILE A 411 -10.99 -12.28 -1.59
N TRP A 412 -10.49 -11.13 -1.11
CA TRP A 412 -11.28 -10.19 -0.32
C TRP A 412 -12.48 -9.63 -1.08
N ASP A 413 -12.34 -9.38 -2.39
CA ASP A 413 -13.49 -9.01 -3.22
C ASP A 413 -14.56 -10.10 -3.21
N ARG A 414 -14.17 -11.39 -3.22
CA ARG A 414 -15.11 -12.52 -3.09
C ARG A 414 -15.73 -12.61 -1.70
N VAL A 415 -14.97 -12.35 -0.64
CA VAL A 415 -15.52 -12.25 0.72
C VAL A 415 -16.64 -11.22 0.75
N ALA A 416 -16.39 -10.03 0.21
CA ALA A 416 -17.36 -8.94 0.15
C ALA A 416 -18.59 -9.31 -0.72
N ASP A 417 -18.37 -9.89 -1.91
CA ASP A 417 -19.45 -10.33 -2.80
C ASP A 417 -20.36 -11.40 -2.17
N PHE A 418 -19.80 -12.25 -1.31
CA PHE A 418 -20.54 -13.26 -0.54
C PHE A 418 -21.12 -12.73 0.78
N GLY A 419 -21.02 -11.42 1.03
CA GLY A 419 -21.63 -10.73 2.18
C GLY A 419 -20.78 -10.75 3.46
N GLY A 420 -19.49 -11.09 3.35
CA GLY A 420 -18.53 -10.96 4.44
C GLY A 420 -18.01 -9.53 4.61
N PRO A 421 -17.40 -9.22 5.77
CA PRO A 421 -16.76 -7.93 6.00
C PRO A 421 -15.44 -7.83 5.21
N ASP A 422 -15.18 -6.66 4.62
CA ASP A 422 -13.90 -6.34 3.99
C ASP A 422 -13.10 -5.38 4.89
N PRO A 423 -11.99 -5.81 5.48
CA PRO A 423 -11.20 -4.99 6.38
C PRO A 423 -10.37 -3.91 5.66
N ARG A 424 -10.16 -4.04 4.34
CA ARG A 424 -9.28 -3.16 3.58
C ARG A 424 -9.82 -1.74 3.55
N PRO A 425 -8.95 -0.71 3.53
CA PRO A 425 -9.33 0.63 3.12
C PRO A 425 -10.02 0.64 1.77
N THR A 426 -10.96 1.56 1.59
CA THR A 426 -11.56 1.79 0.27
C THR A 426 -10.45 2.16 -0.72
N PRO A 427 -10.36 1.52 -1.90
CA PRO A 427 -9.32 1.81 -2.87
C PRO A 427 -9.20 3.30 -3.17
N MET A 428 -7.97 3.73 -3.48
CA MET A 428 -7.74 5.10 -3.89
C MET A 428 -8.63 5.42 -5.09
N LYS A 429 -9.43 6.47 -4.97
CA LYS A 429 -10.19 6.96 -6.13
C LYS A 429 -9.16 7.30 -7.19
N ALA A 430 -9.28 6.68 -8.36
CA ALA A 430 -8.53 7.11 -9.53
C ALA A 430 -8.68 8.62 -9.62
N VAL A 431 -7.56 9.33 -9.59
CA VAL A 431 -7.57 10.77 -9.77
C VAL A 431 -8.10 10.97 -11.18
N ASP A 432 -9.36 11.40 -11.30
CA ASP A 432 -9.84 12.04 -12.52
C ASP A 432 -8.88 13.20 -12.76
N LEU A 433 -7.90 12.99 -13.65
CA LEU A 433 -7.01 14.04 -14.11
C LEU A 433 -7.91 15.21 -14.48
N PRO A 434 -7.73 16.40 -13.87
CA PRO A 434 -8.62 17.51 -14.13
C PRO A 434 -8.61 17.75 -15.65
N ALA A 435 -9.81 17.68 -16.24
CA ALA A 435 -10.03 17.98 -17.64
C ALA A 435 -9.25 19.25 -17.99
N GLU A 436 -8.40 19.11 -19.01
CA GLU A 436 -7.50 20.09 -19.58
C GLU A 436 -7.95 21.53 -19.30
N ARG A 437 -7.13 22.31 -18.58
CA ARG A 437 -7.23 23.76 -18.68
C ARG A 437 -6.95 24.15 -20.14
N PRO A 438 -7.70 25.09 -20.73
CA PRO A 438 -7.45 25.52 -22.09
C PRO A 438 -6.02 26.04 -22.24
N ALA A 439 -5.30 25.49 -23.21
CA ALA A 439 -3.88 25.72 -23.49
C ALA A 439 -3.55 27.11 -24.09
N ASP A 440 -4.38 28.12 -23.82
CA ASP A 440 -4.42 29.34 -24.65
C ASP A 440 -3.51 30.50 -24.22
N ASP A 441 -2.67 30.37 -23.18
CA ASP A 441 -1.90 31.52 -22.66
C ASP A 441 -0.37 31.36 -22.61
N LEU A 442 0.24 30.45 -23.39
CA LEU A 442 1.71 30.34 -23.45
C LEU A 442 2.28 30.56 -24.87
N PRO A 443 3.36 31.36 -25.02
CA PRO A 443 3.94 31.68 -26.34
C PRO A 443 4.55 30.45 -27.01
N SER A 444 4.32 30.28 -28.31
CA SER A 444 4.86 29.17 -29.12
C SER A 444 6.39 29.22 -29.24
N VAL A 445 7.08 28.16 -28.82
CA VAL A 445 8.52 27.92 -29.07
C VAL A 445 8.65 26.90 -30.22
N PRO A 446 9.60 27.03 -31.16
CA PRO A 446 9.85 25.99 -32.17
C PRO A 446 10.38 24.70 -31.52
N GLY A 447 9.73 23.55 -31.75
CA GLY A 447 10.14 22.28 -31.15
C GLY A 447 11.39 21.67 -31.79
N THR A 448 12.30 21.16 -30.96
CA THR A 448 13.52 20.42 -31.31
C THR A 448 13.20 18.96 -31.60
N SER A 449 13.81 18.31 -32.59
CA SER A 449 13.55 16.88 -32.84
C SER A 449 13.90 16.03 -31.61
N LEU A 450 13.28 14.85 -31.44
CA LEU A 450 13.67 13.90 -30.38
C LEU A 450 15.18 13.61 -30.38
N SER A 451 15.77 13.45 -31.57
CA SER A 451 17.22 13.31 -31.74
C SER A 451 18.02 14.53 -31.29
N GLY A 452 17.49 15.74 -31.47
CA GLY A 452 18.11 16.96 -30.98
C GLY A 452 18.07 17.05 -29.45
N VAL A 453 16.95 16.69 -28.83
CA VAL A 453 16.83 16.62 -27.36
C VAL A 453 17.79 15.59 -26.79
N ILE A 454 17.80 14.38 -27.35
CA ILE A 454 18.73 13.33 -26.96
C ILE A 454 20.18 13.82 -27.15
N ALA A 455 20.53 14.41 -28.29
CA ALA A 455 21.87 14.95 -28.53
C ALA A 455 22.28 16.03 -27.53
N THR A 456 21.37 16.92 -27.12
CA THR A 456 21.64 17.92 -26.08
C THR A 456 21.83 17.26 -24.71
N MET A 457 21.02 16.25 -24.35
CA MET A 457 21.21 15.48 -23.12
C MET A 457 22.57 14.77 -23.13
N TYR A 458 22.96 14.18 -24.25
CA TYR A 458 24.28 13.56 -24.47
C TYR A 458 25.42 14.54 -24.33
N ALA A 459 25.32 15.71 -24.98
CA ALA A 459 26.35 16.74 -24.92
C ALA A 459 26.57 17.26 -23.49
N ALA A 460 25.54 17.19 -22.65
CA ALA A 460 25.63 17.54 -21.24
C ALA A 460 26.38 16.49 -20.42
N LEU A 461 26.36 15.20 -20.79
CA LEU A 461 27.09 14.14 -20.07
C LEU A 461 28.59 14.43 -19.99
N GLY A 462 29.19 14.21 -18.82
CA GLY A 462 30.59 14.50 -18.51
C GLY A 462 30.94 15.99 -18.48
N ALA A 463 29.98 16.89 -18.73
CA ALA A 463 30.20 18.33 -18.71
C ALA A 463 29.88 18.91 -17.32
N SER A 464 30.53 20.04 -16.98
CA SER A 464 30.19 20.78 -15.77
C SER A 464 28.92 21.62 -15.96
N GLU A 465 28.31 22.06 -14.86
CA GLU A 465 27.15 22.96 -14.88
C GLU A 465 27.43 24.31 -15.59
N ASP A 466 28.69 24.72 -15.68
CA ASP A 466 29.10 25.96 -16.37
C ASP A 466 29.30 25.77 -17.89
N SER A 467 29.11 24.54 -18.39
CA SER A 467 29.34 24.22 -19.80
C SER A 467 28.24 24.77 -20.72
N ALA A 468 28.60 25.03 -21.98
CA ALA A 468 27.63 25.42 -23.00
C ALA A 468 26.55 24.35 -23.22
N ALA A 469 26.91 23.07 -23.10
CA ALA A 469 25.98 21.96 -23.27
C ALA A 469 24.94 21.90 -22.14
N TYR A 470 25.37 22.13 -20.89
CA TYR A 470 24.44 22.23 -19.77
C TYR A 470 23.54 23.48 -19.87
N ALA A 471 24.08 24.60 -20.34
CA ALA A 471 23.29 25.81 -20.61
C ALA A 471 22.24 25.58 -21.71
N GLU A 472 22.57 24.79 -22.73
CA GLU A 472 21.66 24.38 -23.80
C GLU A 472 20.55 23.46 -23.26
N LEU A 473 20.92 22.46 -22.44
CA LEU A 473 19.95 21.60 -21.75
C LEU A 473 18.98 22.42 -20.88
N ARG A 474 19.49 23.46 -20.20
CA ARG A 474 18.67 24.41 -19.44
C ARG A 474 17.80 25.31 -20.29
N GLY A 475 18.22 25.59 -21.52
CA GLY A 475 17.40 26.27 -22.51
C GLY A 475 16.21 25.41 -22.95
N LEU A 476 16.43 24.10 -23.13
CA LEU A 476 15.37 23.15 -23.47
C LEU A 476 14.40 22.92 -22.31
N PHE A 477 14.92 22.80 -21.08
CA PHE A 477 14.13 22.52 -19.88
C PHE A 477 14.40 23.56 -18.79
N PRO A 478 13.76 24.74 -18.82
CA PRO A 478 14.02 25.82 -17.87
C PRO A 478 13.75 25.46 -16.41
N GLY A 479 12.89 24.46 -16.19
CA GLY A 479 12.53 23.92 -14.89
C GLY A 479 13.47 22.85 -14.35
N LEU A 480 14.57 22.49 -15.03
CA LEU A 480 15.38 21.33 -14.63
C LEU A 480 15.89 21.39 -13.18
N SER A 481 15.81 20.24 -12.52
CA SER A 481 16.29 20.05 -11.16
C SER A 481 17.64 19.34 -11.15
N VAL A 482 18.55 19.80 -10.30
CA VAL A 482 19.91 19.27 -10.17
C VAL A 482 20.04 18.45 -8.89
N ARG A 483 20.73 17.33 -9.03
CA ARG A 483 21.08 16.37 -7.99
C ARG A 483 22.57 16.20 -7.91
N ARG A 484 23.12 16.17 -6.69
CA ARG A 484 24.58 16.16 -6.49
C ARG A 484 25.16 14.80 -6.10
N SER A 485 24.32 13.77 -5.98
CA SER A 485 24.75 12.40 -5.66
C SER A 485 23.73 11.38 -6.16
N GLU A 486 24.23 10.23 -6.64
CA GLU A 486 23.42 9.04 -6.95
C GLU A 486 22.78 8.41 -5.70
N LEU A 487 23.31 8.69 -4.50
CA LEU A 487 22.85 8.11 -3.23
C LEU A 487 21.66 8.88 -2.62
N GLU A 488 21.32 10.06 -3.14
CA GLU A 488 20.08 10.70 -2.71
C GLU A 488 18.89 9.87 -3.28
N PRO A 489 17.77 9.70 -2.55
CA PRO A 489 16.59 8.92 -3.02
C PRO A 489 15.77 9.68 -4.07
N GLU A 490 15.49 9.14 -5.26
CA GLU A 490 14.87 9.88 -6.37
C GLU A 490 13.49 10.46 -5.98
N ILE A 491 13.48 11.74 -5.55
CA ILE A 491 12.25 12.45 -5.25
C ILE A 491 11.65 12.85 -6.59
N LEU A 492 10.49 12.31 -6.95
CA LEU A 492 9.68 12.78 -8.08
C LEU A 492 9.43 14.29 -7.93
N ARG A 493 10.11 15.10 -8.74
CA ARG A 493 10.01 16.56 -8.69
C ARG A 493 8.97 17.05 -9.69
N PRO A 494 8.29 18.17 -9.39
CA PRO A 494 7.14 18.64 -10.17
C PRO A 494 7.49 19.17 -11.58
N ASP A 495 8.78 19.24 -11.92
CA ASP A 495 9.32 19.76 -13.18
C ASP A 495 9.59 18.65 -14.22
N GLY A 496 9.64 17.38 -13.80
CA GLY A 496 9.80 16.23 -14.69
C GLY A 496 11.17 16.10 -15.36
N VAL A 497 12.20 16.87 -14.94
CA VAL A 497 13.56 16.77 -15.49
C VAL A 497 14.59 16.74 -14.37
N ASN A 498 15.40 15.69 -14.33
CA ASN A 498 16.37 15.41 -13.27
C ASN A 498 17.78 15.26 -13.87
N VAL A 499 18.75 15.99 -13.32
CA VAL A 499 20.16 15.86 -13.67
C VAL A 499 20.94 15.37 -12.46
N ALA A 500 21.55 14.20 -12.56
CA ALA A 500 22.47 13.68 -11.56
C ALA A 500 23.91 14.12 -11.89
N LEU A 501 24.61 14.63 -10.88
CA LEU A 501 26.02 14.98 -10.94
C LEU A 501 26.86 13.98 -10.14
N LEU A 502 27.98 13.54 -10.72
CA LEU A 502 29.05 12.79 -10.06
C LEU A 502 30.33 13.61 -10.18
N ASP A 503 30.99 13.88 -9.05
CA ASP A 503 32.21 14.72 -8.98
C ASP A 503 32.09 16.09 -9.67
N GLY A 504 30.89 16.67 -9.68
CA GLY A 504 30.60 17.97 -10.29
C GLY A 504 30.45 17.94 -11.82
N LEU A 505 30.42 16.75 -12.42
CA LEU A 505 30.12 16.50 -13.82
C LEU A 505 28.76 15.83 -13.95
N VAL A 506 28.03 16.13 -15.03
CA VAL A 506 26.76 15.48 -15.32
C VAL A 506 26.99 14.01 -15.63
N ASP A 507 26.37 13.14 -14.84
CA ASP A 507 26.49 11.70 -14.97
C ASP A 507 25.25 11.08 -15.65
N ARG A 508 24.07 11.61 -15.31
CA ARG A 508 22.80 11.17 -15.87
C ARG A 508 21.83 12.33 -16.05
N VAL A 509 21.05 12.28 -17.12
CA VAL A 509 19.93 13.19 -17.39
C VAL A 509 18.68 12.35 -17.63
N THR A 510 17.63 12.57 -16.84
CA THR A 510 16.32 11.92 -16.96
C THR A 510 15.25 12.96 -17.26
N VAL A 511 14.39 12.68 -18.23
CA VAL A 511 13.20 13.46 -18.60
C VAL A 511 11.98 12.55 -18.46
N ASP A 512 11.15 12.83 -17.48
CA ASP A 512 9.82 12.24 -17.30
C ASP A 512 8.81 13.04 -18.11
N LEU A 513 8.37 12.47 -19.23
CA LEU A 513 7.47 13.10 -20.19
C LEU A 513 6.03 13.13 -19.69
N ALA A 514 5.66 12.26 -18.75
CA ALA A 514 4.31 12.28 -18.16
C ALA A 514 4.12 13.48 -17.24
N ILE A 515 5.20 13.99 -16.65
CA ILE A 515 5.18 15.08 -15.67
C ILE A 515 5.78 16.39 -16.24
N CYS A 516 6.70 16.29 -17.19
CA CYS A 516 7.35 17.46 -17.80
C CYS A 516 6.39 18.20 -18.76
N ARG A 517 5.81 19.30 -18.28
CA ARG A 517 4.87 20.14 -19.04
C ARG A 517 5.45 20.74 -20.32
N ASP A 518 6.77 20.83 -20.42
CA ASP A 518 7.46 21.39 -21.59
C ASP A 518 7.84 20.30 -22.61
N ALA A 519 7.72 19.00 -22.29
CA ALA A 519 8.11 17.89 -23.15
C ALA A 519 7.43 17.92 -24.53
N ASP A 520 6.10 18.05 -24.56
CA ASP A 520 5.29 18.11 -25.79
C ASP A 520 5.66 19.32 -26.68
N ARG A 521 6.18 20.39 -26.07
CA ARG A 521 6.57 21.63 -26.76
C ARG A 521 7.98 21.53 -27.33
N VAL A 522 8.86 20.85 -26.59
CA VAL A 522 10.29 20.75 -26.88
C VAL A 522 10.58 19.64 -27.87
N ILE A 523 9.84 18.52 -27.84
CA ILE A 523 10.08 17.35 -28.70
C ILE A 523 9.15 17.40 -29.92
N SER A 524 9.69 17.72 -31.09
CA SER A 524 9.00 17.69 -32.37
C SER A 524 9.22 16.38 -33.11
N GLY A 525 8.20 15.94 -33.87
CA GLY A 525 8.35 14.92 -34.90
C GLY A 525 8.13 13.46 -34.46
N LEU A 526 7.64 13.21 -33.26
CA LEU A 526 7.07 11.93 -32.86
C LEU A 526 5.81 12.22 -32.07
N ASP A 527 4.70 11.64 -32.50
CA ASP A 527 3.53 11.55 -31.65
C ASP A 527 3.97 10.81 -30.39
N LEU A 528 3.96 11.47 -29.23
CA LEU A 528 4.26 10.81 -27.94
C LEU A 528 3.21 9.73 -27.62
N THR A 529 2.13 9.68 -28.40
CA THR A 529 1.13 8.60 -28.43
C THR A 529 1.39 7.55 -29.52
N GLY A 530 2.53 7.62 -30.21
CA GLY A 530 2.92 6.75 -31.31
C GLY A 530 3.55 5.41 -30.89
N VAL A 531 3.25 4.37 -31.67
CA VAL A 531 3.63 2.97 -31.41
C VAL A 531 5.16 2.80 -31.37
N ARG A 532 5.67 2.20 -30.28
CA ARG A 532 7.07 1.78 -30.00
C ARG A 532 7.94 1.46 -31.23
N PRO A 533 7.51 0.67 -32.23
CA PRO A 533 8.34 0.33 -33.40
C PRO A 533 8.85 1.54 -34.17
N THR A 534 8.15 2.67 -34.13
CA THR A 534 8.55 3.91 -34.83
C THR A 534 9.73 4.57 -34.12
N VAL A 535 9.71 4.63 -32.79
CA VAL A 535 10.80 5.18 -31.97
C VAL A 535 12.01 4.26 -32.04
N ASP A 536 11.80 2.95 -31.90
CA ASP A 536 12.87 1.95 -31.98
C ASP A 536 13.57 1.99 -33.35
N ALA A 537 12.81 2.01 -34.46
CA ALA A 537 13.36 2.13 -35.81
C ALA A 537 14.06 3.48 -36.03
N TYR A 538 13.52 4.57 -35.45
CA TYR A 538 14.16 5.88 -35.51
C TYR A 538 15.50 5.89 -34.78
N LEU A 539 15.57 5.37 -33.55
CA LEU A 539 16.80 5.32 -32.76
C LEU A 539 17.86 4.42 -33.42
N GLN A 540 17.46 3.25 -33.92
CA GLN A 540 18.36 2.35 -34.65
C GLN A 540 18.92 2.98 -35.93
N ALA A 541 18.09 3.71 -36.69
CA ALA A 541 18.55 4.46 -37.87
C ALA A 541 19.58 5.54 -37.53
N HIS A 542 19.64 5.98 -36.27
CA HIS A 542 20.60 6.97 -35.76
C HIS A 542 21.71 6.35 -34.90
N GLY A 543 21.94 5.04 -35.02
CA GLY A 543 23.11 4.36 -34.46
C GLY A 543 22.93 3.83 -33.04
N ALA A 544 21.71 3.82 -32.51
CA ALA A 544 21.41 3.19 -31.22
C ALA A 544 21.31 1.67 -31.37
N LEU A 545 22.07 0.91 -30.58
CA LEU A 545 22.05 -0.54 -30.56
C LEU A 545 21.28 -1.03 -29.33
N PRO A 546 20.26 -1.88 -29.46
CA PRO A 546 19.53 -2.40 -28.29
C PRO A 546 20.49 -3.15 -27.35
N HIS A 547 20.48 -2.80 -26.07
CA HIS A 547 21.28 -3.46 -25.04
C HIS A 547 20.43 -4.42 -24.20
N ILE A 548 19.44 -3.87 -23.50
CA ILE A 548 18.48 -4.62 -22.67
C ILE A 548 17.09 -4.11 -23.02
N SER A 549 16.14 -5.03 -23.17
CA SER A 549 14.73 -4.70 -23.22
C SER A 549 13.99 -5.58 -22.22
N TRP A 550 13.17 -4.94 -21.40
CA TRP A 550 12.28 -5.62 -20.49
C TRP A 550 10.86 -5.03 -20.63
N VAL A 551 9.86 -5.84 -20.30
CA VAL A 551 8.46 -5.45 -20.32
C VAL A 551 7.89 -5.78 -18.95
N ASN A 552 7.45 -4.77 -18.22
CA ASN A 552 6.57 -4.92 -17.08
C ASN A 552 5.19 -5.34 -17.62
N ARG A 553 4.93 -6.65 -17.67
CA ARG A 553 3.66 -7.17 -18.20
C ARG A 553 2.46 -6.85 -17.31
N ALA A 554 2.68 -6.52 -16.03
CA ALA A 554 1.62 -6.12 -15.11
C ALA A 554 1.10 -4.70 -15.38
N SER A 555 2.01 -3.74 -15.63
CA SER A 555 1.64 -2.37 -16.00
C SER A 555 1.55 -2.12 -17.50
N GLY A 556 1.95 -3.11 -18.32
CA GLY A 556 2.18 -2.91 -19.75
C GLY A 556 3.39 -2.01 -20.05
N ALA A 557 4.14 -1.59 -19.03
CA ALA A 557 5.28 -0.71 -19.22
C ALA A 557 6.41 -1.43 -19.94
N VAL A 558 7.01 -0.78 -20.93
CA VAL A 558 8.17 -1.31 -21.64
C VAL A 558 9.36 -0.46 -21.25
N PHE A 559 10.50 -1.10 -21.05
CA PHE A 559 11.77 -0.42 -20.86
C PHE A 559 12.77 -0.95 -21.89
N VAL A 560 13.43 -0.06 -22.61
CA VAL A 560 14.49 -0.41 -23.56
C VAL A 560 15.67 0.50 -23.33
N THR A 561 16.81 -0.13 -23.08
CA THR A 561 18.10 0.53 -22.99
C THR A 561 18.87 0.27 -24.28
N TYR A 562 19.44 1.32 -24.84
CA TYR A 562 20.25 1.34 -26.04
C TYR A 562 21.68 1.77 -25.73
N ASP A 563 22.63 1.20 -26.43
CA ASP A 563 23.99 1.71 -26.59
C ASP A 563 24.02 2.72 -27.74
N LEU A 564 24.33 3.97 -27.43
CA LEU A 564 24.45 5.02 -28.43
C LEU A 564 25.64 5.93 -28.10
N ALA A 565 26.58 6.02 -29.05
CA ALA A 565 27.79 6.84 -28.95
C ALA A 565 28.67 6.60 -27.69
N GLY A 566 28.66 5.38 -27.13
CA GLY A 566 29.43 5.07 -25.91
C GLY A 566 28.76 5.53 -24.62
N HIS A 567 27.45 5.83 -24.65
CA HIS A 567 26.65 6.01 -23.44
C HIS A 567 25.33 5.22 -23.52
N ARG A 568 24.62 5.11 -22.39
CA ARG A 568 23.33 4.42 -22.31
C ARG A 568 22.20 5.40 -22.56
N LEU A 569 21.28 5.05 -23.47
CA LEU A 569 20.01 5.74 -23.69
C LEU A 569 18.89 4.79 -23.29
N GLY A 570 18.15 5.09 -22.23
CA GLY A 570 16.97 4.32 -21.90
C GLY A 570 15.67 5.06 -22.16
N VAL A 571 14.67 4.28 -22.51
CA VAL A 571 13.39 4.73 -23.03
C VAL A 571 12.32 3.88 -22.33
N GLN A 572 11.35 4.54 -21.68
CA GLN A 572 10.23 3.89 -21.00
C GLN A 572 8.92 4.22 -21.69
N TRP A 573 8.10 3.21 -21.91
CA TRP A 573 6.74 3.35 -22.42
C TRP A 573 5.73 2.84 -21.41
N GLU A 574 4.57 3.49 -21.32
CA GLU A 574 3.40 3.03 -20.58
C GLU A 574 2.17 3.21 -21.46
N ASP A 575 1.29 2.20 -21.52
CA ASP A 575 0.10 2.19 -22.39
C ASP A 575 0.39 2.57 -23.86
N GLY A 576 1.57 2.19 -24.36
CA GLY A 576 2.02 2.48 -25.72
C GLY A 576 2.48 3.92 -25.95
N LYS A 577 2.51 4.75 -24.91
CA LYS A 577 3.02 6.13 -24.93
C LYS A 577 4.42 6.18 -24.36
N LEU A 578 5.25 7.07 -24.89
CA LEU A 578 6.58 7.31 -24.33
C LEU A 578 6.45 8.18 -23.07
N VAL A 579 6.85 7.65 -21.91
CA VAL A 579 6.70 8.33 -20.61
C VAL A 579 8.02 8.78 -19.98
N GLN A 580 9.14 8.17 -20.35
CA GLN A 580 10.45 8.57 -19.83
C GLN A 580 11.55 8.39 -20.86
N ILE A 581 12.53 9.29 -20.86
CA ILE A 581 13.80 9.18 -21.56
C ILE A 581 14.91 9.47 -20.56
N TYR A 582 15.98 8.68 -20.55
CA TYR A 582 17.19 9.06 -19.84
C TYR A 582 18.44 8.72 -20.64
N VAL A 583 19.50 9.50 -20.42
CA VAL A 583 20.85 9.16 -20.85
C VAL A 583 21.79 9.17 -19.66
N SER A 584 22.69 8.20 -19.60
CA SER A 584 23.73 8.11 -18.57
C SER A 584 25.04 7.69 -19.21
N VAL A 585 26.16 8.07 -18.58
CA VAL A 585 27.49 7.57 -19.00
C VAL A 585 27.46 6.04 -19.01
N ALA A 586 28.01 5.42 -20.07
CA ALA A 586 28.27 3.98 -20.05
C ALA A 586 29.64 3.78 -19.42
N ASP A 587 29.71 2.94 -18.40
CA ASP A 587 30.99 2.54 -17.79
C ASP A 587 31.82 1.65 -18.73
#